data_AF-A0A7J6M5U3-F1
#
_entry.id   AF-A0A7J6M5U3-F1
#
_cell.length_a   1.000
_cell.length_b   1.000
_cell.length_c   1.000
_cell.angle_alpha   90.00
_cell.angle_beta   90.00
_cell.angle_gamma   90.00
#
_symmetry.space_group_name_H-M   'P 1'
#
loop_
_entity.id
_entity.type
_entity.pdbx_description
1 polymer ?
#
loop_
_entity_poly.entity_id
_entity_poly.type
_entity_poly.pdbx_seq_one_letter_code
_entity_poly.pdbx_strand_id
1 'polypeptide(L)'
;MTASGVSNNASGMSEAQKCKLIHAEYNACMAKCNGNPSRCTKQEQALKQCGESLGINYCIQEGIDLMQCAKSPTTDGCAKQFIKMRECNRPGGAELTASQVGGYSIAGSDSAKSRYVKGAEKLLGEVPPRRTAAQLSAACEAYAEANGIGEQKNTRF
;
A
#
# COMPACT_ATOMS: atom_id res chain seq x y z
N MET A 1 45.50 -15.08 40.67
CA MET A 1 44.33 -15.48 39.86
C MET A 1 43.20 -14.50 40.17
N THR A 2 43.07 -13.43 39.40
CA THR A 2 42.02 -12.41 39.58
C THR A 2 41.01 -12.55 38.46
N ALA A 3 39.91 -13.24 38.74
CA ALA A 3 38.73 -13.25 37.90
C ALA A 3 38.05 -11.87 38.03
N SER A 4 38.23 -11.01 37.03
CA SER A 4 37.42 -9.80 36.88
C SER A 4 36.19 -10.14 36.05
N GLY A 5 35.03 -9.98 36.67
CA GLY A 5 33.74 -10.32 36.11
C GLY A 5 33.43 -9.53 34.84
N VAL A 6 32.93 -10.25 33.84
CA VAL A 6 32.33 -9.69 32.64
C VAL A 6 30.98 -9.09 33.05
N SER A 7 30.86 -7.77 32.96
CA SER A 7 29.62 -7.04 33.22
C SER A 7 28.65 -7.27 32.05
N ASN A 8 27.59 -8.04 32.29
CA ASN A 8 26.48 -8.24 31.36
C ASN A 8 25.68 -6.94 31.20
N ASN A 9 25.96 -6.18 30.13
CA ASN A 9 25.25 -4.95 29.80
C ASN A 9 24.09 -5.26 28.84
N ALA A 10 22.99 -5.82 29.35
CA ALA A 10 21.73 -6.04 28.61
C ALA A 10 20.55 -5.22 29.18
N SER A 11 20.84 -4.27 30.07
CA SER A 11 19.85 -3.59 30.92
C SER A 11 19.70 -2.12 30.54
N GLY A 12 19.27 -1.81 29.31
CA GLY A 12 19.10 -0.40 28.91
C GLY A 12 18.43 -0.13 27.57
N MET A 13 17.96 -1.16 26.86
CA MET A 13 17.33 -0.95 25.55
C MET A 13 15.86 -0.59 25.70
N SER A 14 15.45 0.53 25.08
CA SER A 14 14.06 0.93 25.00
C SER A 14 13.23 -0.10 24.23
N GLU A 15 11.93 -0.12 24.47
CA GLU A 15 11.01 -1.02 23.78
C GLU A 15 11.06 -0.83 22.26
N ALA A 16 11.14 0.43 21.79
CA ALA A 16 11.34 0.76 20.39
C ALA A 16 12.64 0.19 19.81
N GLN A 17 13.74 0.15 20.58
CA GLN A 17 14.98 -0.49 20.13
C GLN A 17 14.84 -2.01 20.05
N LYS A 18 14.15 -2.64 21.00
CA LYS A 18 13.88 -4.10 20.97
C LYS A 18 13.08 -4.46 19.73
N CYS A 19 12.05 -3.67 19.47
CA CYS A 19 11.22 -3.78 18.29
C CYS A 19 11.99 -3.67 16.96
N LYS A 20 12.95 -2.73 16.86
CA LYS A 20 13.84 -2.62 15.70
C LYS A 20 14.70 -3.86 15.49
N LEU A 21 15.20 -4.49 16.55
CA LEU A 21 15.96 -5.73 16.44
C LEU A 21 15.08 -6.89 15.97
N ILE A 22 13.89 -7.04 16.54
CA ILE A 22 12.92 -8.07 16.12
C ILE A 22 12.56 -7.89 14.63
N HIS A 23 12.37 -6.65 14.19
CA HIS A 23 12.10 -6.36 12.77
C HIS A 23 13.29 -6.75 11.88
N ALA A 24 14.52 -6.46 12.29
CA ALA A 24 15.72 -6.88 11.55
C ALA A 24 15.86 -8.41 11.49
N GLU A 25 15.56 -9.12 12.59
CA GLU A 25 15.56 -10.59 12.62
C GLU A 25 14.49 -11.20 11.71
N TYR A 26 13.28 -10.61 11.67
CA TYR A 26 12.23 -11.01 10.75
C TYR A 26 12.68 -10.84 9.29
N ASN A 27 13.23 -9.69 8.94
CA ASN A 27 13.72 -9.42 7.58
C ASN A 27 14.87 -10.36 7.19
N ALA A 28 15.80 -10.65 8.10
CA ALA A 28 16.86 -11.62 7.87
C ALA A 28 16.32 -13.04 7.66
N CYS A 29 15.29 -13.44 8.42
CA CYS A 29 14.63 -14.72 8.22
C CYS A 29 13.94 -14.80 6.85
N MET A 30 13.20 -13.76 6.47
CA MET A 30 12.51 -13.65 5.19
C MET A 30 13.49 -13.75 4.02
N ALA A 31 14.62 -13.03 4.08
CA ALA A 31 15.67 -13.10 3.07
C ALA A 31 16.27 -14.52 2.97
N LYS A 32 16.60 -15.13 4.11
CA LYS A 32 17.15 -16.51 4.16
C LYS A 32 16.18 -17.57 3.63
N CYS A 33 14.88 -17.36 3.84
CA CYS A 33 13.82 -18.31 3.47
C CYS A 33 13.18 -18.00 2.11
N ASN A 34 13.84 -17.21 1.26
CA ASN A 34 13.37 -16.82 -0.07
C ASN A 34 11.94 -16.24 -0.06
N GLY A 35 11.64 -15.39 0.93
CA GLY A 35 10.33 -14.77 1.09
C GLY A 35 9.22 -15.74 1.51
N ASN A 36 9.54 -16.85 2.17
CA ASN A 36 8.53 -17.76 2.70
C ASN A 36 8.14 -17.42 4.16
N PRO A 37 7.01 -16.74 4.40
CA PRO A 37 6.61 -16.31 5.75
C PRO A 37 6.31 -17.49 6.69
N SER A 38 5.88 -18.65 6.18
CA SER A 38 5.59 -19.82 7.01
C SER A 38 6.83 -20.38 7.73
N ARG A 39 8.04 -19.97 7.30
CA ARG A 39 9.31 -20.32 7.95
C ARG A 39 9.79 -19.31 8.99
N CYS A 40 9.10 -18.18 9.12
CA CYS A 40 9.48 -17.05 9.97
C CYS A 40 8.40 -16.72 11.01
N THR A 41 7.49 -17.65 11.30
CA THR A 41 6.30 -17.44 12.16
C THR A 41 6.63 -16.96 13.56
N LYS A 42 7.75 -17.41 14.14
CA LYS A 42 8.20 -16.97 15.47
C LYS A 42 8.54 -15.47 15.48
N GLN A 43 9.35 -15.03 14.52
CA GLN A 43 9.75 -13.63 14.37
C GLN A 43 8.54 -12.78 13.96
N GLU A 44 7.65 -13.31 13.14
CA GLU A 44 6.40 -12.66 12.74
C GLU A 44 5.52 -12.36 13.96
N GLN A 45 5.24 -13.35 14.81
CA GLN A 45 4.45 -13.16 16.04
C GLN A 45 5.10 -12.15 16.98
N ALA A 46 6.42 -12.24 17.18
CA ALA A 46 7.14 -11.29 18.00
C ALA A 46 7.04 -9.86 17.46
N LEU A 47 7.13 -9.68 16.13
CA LEU A 47 7.03 -8.38 15.48
C LEU A 47 5.60 -7.82 15.55
N LYS A 48 4.57 -8.67 15.42
CA LYS A 48 3.16 -8.28 15.61
C LYS A 48 2.91 -7.76 17.02
N GLN A 49 3.32 -8.51 18.04
CA GLN A 49 3.17 -8.12 19.44
C GLN A 49 3.89 -6.80 19.77
N CYS A 50 5.11 -6.65 19.24
CA CYS A 50 5.87 -5.41 19.35
C CYS A 50 5.19 -4.22 18.63
N GLY A 51 4.59 -4.46 17.47
CA GLY A 51 3.82 -3.45 16.75
C GLY A 51 2.60 -3.00 17.55
N GLU A 52 1.86 -3.95 18.12
CA GLU A 52 0.70 -3.69 18.97
C GLU A 52 1.06 -2.84 20.20
N SER A 53 2.17 -3.14 20.88
CA SER A 53 2.58 -2.40 22.08
C SER A 53 2.98 -0.94 21.80
N LEU A 54 3.48 -0.67 20.61
CA LEU A 54 3.91 0.68 20.19
C LEU A 54 2.90 1.40 19.28
N GLY A 55 1.79 0.76 18.90
CA GLY A 55 0.86 1.28 17.91
C GLY A 55 1.46 1.42 16.51
N ILE A 56 2.45 0.59 16.16
CA ILE A 56 3.16 0.60 14.89
C ILE A 56 2.71 -0.60 14.05
N ASN A 57 2.25 -0.36 12.82
CA ASN A 57 2.05 -1.43 11.84
C ASN A 57 3.35 -1.65 11.04
N TYR A 58 3.91 -2.87 11.11
CA TYR A 58 5.09 -3.29 10.34
C TYR A 58 4.76 -3.86 8.95
N CYS A 59 3.52 -3.72 8.50
CA CYS A 59 3.06 -4.11 7.16
C CYS A 59 3.22 -5.61 6.86
N ILE A 60 3.16 -6.42 7.91
CA ILE A 60 3.41 -7.87 7.82
C ILE A 60 2.32 -8.52 6.98
N GLN A 61 1.05 -8.21 7.25
CA GLN A 61 -0.07 -8.83 6.56
C GLN A 61 -0.13 -8.37 5.10
N GLU A 62 0.08 -7.08 4.84
CA GLU A 62 0.13 -6.51 3.50
C GLU A 62 1.25 -7.14 2.67
N GLY A 63 2.41 -7.41 3.28
CA GLY A 63 3.51 -8.12 2.65
C GLY A 63 3.18 -9.57 2.33
N ILE A 64 2.56 -10.29 3.27
CA ILE A 64 2.12 -11.69 3.07
C ILE A 64 1.09 -11.78 1.94
N ASP A 65 0.08 -10.91 1.95
CA ASP A 65 -0.97 -10.84 0.94
C ASP A 65 -0.36 -10.56 -0.45
N LEU A 66 0.61 -9.63 -0.52
CA LEU A 66 1.31 -9.32 -1.75
C LEU A 66 2.13 -10.51 -2.27
N MET A 67 2.88 -11.19 -1.40
CA MET A 67 3.65 -12.38 -1.78
C MET A 67 2.75 -13.53 -2.24
N GLN A 68 1.61 -13.73 -1.58
CA GLN A 68 0.64 -14.74 -1.97
C GLN A 68 0.01 -14.41 -3.33
N CYS A 69 -0.36 -13.16 -3.55
CA CYS A 69 -0.86 -12.73 -4.84
C CYS A 69 0.21 -12.87 -5.93
N ALA A 70 1.46 -12.48 -5.67
CA ALA A 70 2.54 -12.61 -6.65
C ALA A 70 2.77 -14.07 -7.09
N LYS A 71 2.50 -15.05 -6.22
CA LYS A 71 2.56 -16.49 -6.55
C LYS A 71 1.35 -16.95 -7.38
N SER A 72 0.18 -16.38 -7.13
CA SER A 72 -1.07 -16.71 -7.81
C SER A 72 -1.86 -15.43 -8.08
N PRO A 73 -1.52 -14.70 -9.17
CA PRO A 73 -2.07 -13.37 -9.42
C PRO A 73 -3.58 -13.36 -9.62
N THR A 74 -4.21 -12.30 -9.10
CA THR A 74 -5.61 -11.95 -9.36
C THR A 74 -5.76 -11.25 -10.71
N THR A 75 -7.00 -10.98 -11.14
CA THR A 75 -7.30 -10.33 -12.43
C THR A 75 -6.73 -8.90 -12.55
N ASP A 76 -6.48 -8.24 -11.42
CA ASP A 76 -5.83 -6.94 -11.33
C ASP A 76 -4.29 -7.04 -11.18
N GLY A 77 -3.71 -8.23 -11.35
CA GLY A 77 -2.25 -8.43 -11.30
C GLY A 77 -1.61 -8.02 -9.97
N CYS A 78 -2.36 -8.14 -8.86
CA CYS A 78 -1.94 -7.73 -7.51
C CYS A 78 -1.85 -6.23 -7.26
N ALA A 79 -2.41 -5.38 -8.14
CA ALA A 79 -2.37 -3.94 -7.99
C ALA A 79 -2.90 -3.46 -6.61
N LYS A 80 -3.97 -4.08 -6.12
CA LYS A 80 -4.52 -3.76 -4.79
C LYS A 80 -3.54 -4.08 -3.65
N GLN A 81 -2.88 -5.23 -3.68
CA GLN A 81 -1.91 -5.63 -2.66
C GLN A 81 -0.67 -4.74 -2.70
N PHE A 82 -0.21 -4.35 -3.90
CA PHE A 82 0.89 -3.40 -4.06
C PHE A 82 0.57 -2.05 -3.41
N ILE A 83 -0.62 -1.49 -3.66
CA ILE A 83 -1.01 -0.20 -3.06
C ILE A 83 -1.16 -0.33 -1.54
N LYS A 84 -1.79 -1.41 -1.05
CA LYS A 84 -1.90 -1.67 0.41
C LYS A 84 -0.53 -1.70 1.08
N MET A 85 0.42 -2.45 0.53
CA MET A 85 1.79 -2.53 1.09
C MET A 85 2.50 -1.17 1.03
N ARG A 86 2.39 -0.48 -0.10
CA ARG A 86 3.03 0.84 -0.32
C ARG A 86 2.49 1.93 0.60
N GLU A 87 1.18 1.91 0.89
CA GLU A 87 0.55 2.88 1.78
C GLU A 87 0.74 2.52 3.26
N CYS A 88 0.79 1.23 3.61
CA CYS A 88 1.17 0.82 4.96
C CYS A 88 2.61 1.25 5.29
N ASN A 89 3.56 1.05 4.37
CA ASN A 89 4.97 1.36 4.60
C ASN A 89 5.29 2.86 4.57
N ARG A 90 4.27 3.72 4.40
CA ARG A 90 4.44 5.17 4.31
C ARG A 90 4.66 5.77 5.70
N PRO A 91 5.74 6.54 5.91
CA PRO A 91 5.91 7.32 7.14
C PRO A 91 4.75 8.32 7.28
N GLY A 92 4.06 8.31 8.41
CA GLY A 92 2.87 9.15 8.65
C GLY A 92 1.54 8.49 8.30
N GLY A 93 1.55 7.23 7.84
CA GLY A 93 0.36 6.43 7.56
C GLY A 93 -0.12 6.51 6.10
N ALA A 94 -1.15 5.73 5.82
CA ALA A 94 -1.76 5.64 4.49
C ALA A 94 -2.44 6.95 4.09
N GLU A 95 -2.14 7.44 2.89
CA GLU A 95 -2.84 8.60 2.30
C GLU A 95 -3.75 8.16 1.15
N LEU A 96 -3.56 6.97 0.59
CA LEU A 96 -4.51 6.36 -0.33
C LEU A 96 -5.16 5.16 0.34
N THR A 97 -6.49 5.19 0.44
CA THR A 97 -7.28 4.10 1.04
C THR A 97 -8.32 3.62 0.06
N ALA A 98 -8.63 2.33 0.07
CA ALA A 98 -9.71 1.79 -0.76
C ALA A 98 -11.05 2.46 -0.37
N SER A 99 -11.79 2.92 -1.38
CA SER A 99 -13.09 3.55 -1.22
C SER A 99 -14.21 2.51 -1.16
N GLN A 100 -15.27 2.76 -0.38
CA GLN A 100 -16.46 1.90 -0.32
C GLN A 100 -17.21 1.82 -1.66
N VAL A 101 -17.08 2.87 -2.49
CA VAL A 101 -17.77 2.99 -3.79
C VAL A 101 -16.90 2.46 -4.95
N GLY A 102 -15.76 1.83 -4.64
CA GLY A 102 -14.73 1.45 -5.59
C GLY A 102 -13.71 2.56 -5.83
N GLY A 103 -12.46 2.15 -6.08
CA GLY A 103 -11.33 3.06 -6.30
C GLY A 103 -10.61 3.46 -5.01
N TYR A 104 -9.96 4.62 -5.01
CA TYR A 104 -9.22 5.13 -3.86
C TYR A 104 -9.72 6.50 -3.40
N SER A 105 -9.72 6.70 -2.08
CA SER A 105 -9.91 7.98 -1.41
C SER A 105 -8.59 8.51 -0.87
N ILE A 106 -8.49 9.83 -0.74
CA ILE A 106 -7.34 10.50 -0.14
C ILE A 106 -7.60 10.65 1.37
N ALA A 107 -6.72 10.08 2.19
CA ALA A 107 -6.77 10.07 3.64
C ALA A 107 -5.57 10.81 4.27
N GLY A 108 -5.47 10.77 5.60
CA GLY A 108 -4.37 11.38 6.36
C GLY A 108 -4.65 12.80 6.87
N SER A 109 -3.60 13.48 7.31
CA SER A 109 -3.65 14.85 7.83
C SER A 109 -3.99 15.88 6.75
N ASP A 110 -4.37 17.09 7.15
CA ASP A 110 -4.65 18.17 6.19
C ASP A 110 -3.41 18.51 5.34
N SER A 111 -2.22 18.46 5.92
CA SER A 111 -0.96 18.59 5.18
C SER A 111 -0.72 17.47 4.18
N ALA A 112 -1.23 16.25 4.45
CA ALA A 112 -1.16 15.16 3.50
C ALA A 112 -2.13 15.40 2.33
N LYS A 113 -3.37 15.77 2.64
CA LYS A 113 -4.41 16.07 1.65
C LYS A 113 -4.03 17.25 0.75
N SER A 114 -3.37 18.28 1.28
CA SER A 114 -2.96 19.46 0.51
C SER A 114 -1.92 19.17 -0.59
N ARG A 115 -1.30 17.97 -0.59
CA ARG A 115 -0.40 17.53 -1.66
C ARG A 115 -1.13 17.00 -2.89
N TYR A 116 -2.44 16.77 -2.78
CA TYR A 116 -3.27 16.28 -3.86
C TYR A 116 -4.11 17.42 -4.44
N VAL A 117 -4.23 17.45 -5.77
CA VAL A 117 -5.13 18.38 -6.44
C VAL A 117 -6.57 18.06 -6.00
N LYS A 118 -7.36 19.10 -5.72
CA LYS A 118 -8.77 18.93 -5.35
C LYS A 118 -9.51 18.12 -6.42
N GLY A 119 -10.14 17.00 -6.02
CA GLY A 119 -10.84 16.12 -6.94
C GLY A 119 -9.98 15.00 -7.54
N ALA A 120 -8.69 14.88 -7.18
CA ALA A 120 -7.80 13.82 -7.66
C ALA A 120 -8.31 12.42 -7.31
N GLU A 121 -9.10 12.26 -6.25
CA GLU A 121 -9.77 11.01 -5.90
C GLU A 121 -10.67 10.47 -7.03
N LYS A 122 -11.19 11.35 -7.90
CA LYS A 122 -11.99 10.95 -9.07
C LYS A 122 -11.17 10.26 -10.17
N LEU A 123 -9.84 10.43 -10.16
CA LEU A 123 -8.93 9.79 -11.11
C LEU A 123 -8.57 8.35 -10.71
N LEU A 124 -8.92 7.94 -9.49
CA LEU A 124 -8.46 6.69 -8.89
C LEU A 124 -9.51 5.57 -8.97
N GLY A 125 -10.32 5.54 -10.02
CA GLY A 125 -11.32 4.48 -10.23
C GLY A 125 -10.67 3.10 -10.32
N GLU A 126 -11.19 2.12 -9.56
CA GLU A 126 -10.64 0.75 -9.54
C GLU A 126 -10.91 -0.03 -10.82
N VAL A 127 -11.97 0.33 -11.55
CA VAL A 127 -12.49 -0.45 -12.66
C VAL A 127 -12.38 0.37 -13.95
N PRO A 128 -11.56 -0.09 -14.91
CA PRO A 128 -11.53 0.53 -16.23
C PRO A 128 -12.93 0.52 -16.86
N PRO A 129 -13.33 1.59 -17.57
CA PRO A 129 -14.59 1.59 -18.29
C PRO A 129 -14.61 0.45 -19.32
N ARG A 130 -15.75 -0.22 -19.44
CA ARG A 130 -15.94 -1.21 -20.50
C ARG A 130 -15.99 -0.51 -21.84
N ARG A 131 -15.50 -1.14 -22.90
CA ARG A 131 -15.62 -0.58 -24.25
C ARG A 131 -17.02 -0.83 -24.77
N THR A 132 -17.81 0.23 -24.97
CA THR A 132 -19.11 0.16 -25.64
C THR A 132 -19.21 1.26 -26.70
N ALA A 133 -19.97 0.99 -27.78
CA ALA A 133 -20.18 1.99 -28.83
C ALA A 133 -20.82 3.27 -28.28
N ALA A 134 -21.80 3.14 -27.38
CA ALA A 134 -22.45 4.27 -26.74
C ALA A 134 -21.48 5.15 -25.94
N GLN A 135 -20.59 4.55 -25.15
CA GLN A 135 -19.59 5.31 -24.39
C GLN A 135 -18.56 5.99 -25.30
N LEU A 136 -18.18 5.36 -26.40
CA LEU A 136 -17.28 5.97 -27.39
C LEU A 136 -17.93 7.16 -28.08
N SER A 137 -19.16 7.02 -28.58
CA SER A 137 -19.89 8.11 -29.22
C SER A 137 -20.11 9.28 -28.27
N ALA A 138 -20.57 9.01 -27.04
CA ALA A 138 -20.77 10.04 -26.03
C ALA A 138 -19.46 10.77 -25.68
N ALA A 139 -18.34 10.05 -25.58
CA ALA A 139 -17.03 10.67 -25.35
C ALA A 139 -16.58 11.56 -26.53
N CYS A 140 -16.79 11.11 -27.78
CA CYS A 140 -16.49 11.90 -28.97
C CYS A 140 -17.35 13.16 -29.06
N GLU A 141 -18.65 13.05 -28.79
CA GLU A 141 -19.57 14.19 -28.79
C GLU A 141 -19.21 15.21 -27.71
N ALA A 142 -18.97 14.76 -26.48
CA ALA A 142 -18.54 15.62 -25.38
C ALA A 142 -17.20 16.32 -25.70
N TYR A 143 -16.26 15.61 -26.33
CA TYR A 143 -15.01 16.20 -26.78
C TYR A 143 -15.22 17.24 -27.88
N ALA A 144 -16.05 16.95 -28.89
CA ALA A 144 -16.36 17.88 -29.96
C ALA A 144 -17.04 19.16 -29.43
N GLU A 145 -17.99 19.04 -28.51
CA GLU A 145 -18.65 20.17 -27.85
C GLU A 145 -17.66 21.01 -27.04
N ALA A 146 -16.81 20.38 -26.22
CA ALA A 146 -15.80 21.06 -25.42
C ALA A 146 -14.78 21.87 -26.26
N ASN A 147 -14.58 21.48 -27.52
CA ASN A 147 -13.68 22.14 -28.45
C ASN A 147 -14.40 23.03 -29.49
N GLY A 148 -15.72 23.23 -29.36
CA GLY A 148 -16.50 24.05 -30.30
C GLY A 148 -16.65 23.47 -31.71
N ILE A 149 -16.42 22.16 -31.87
CA ILE A 149 -16.55 21.41 -33.14
C ILE A 149 -17.98 20.86 -33.31
N GLY A 150 -18.80 20.92 -32.25
CA GLY A 150 -20.13 20.30 -32.18
C GLY A 150 -21.17 20.76 -33.22
N GLU A 151 -20.97 21.89 -33.90
CA GLU A 151 -21.86 22.39 -34.95
C GLU A 151 -21.69 21.71 -36.32
N GLN A 152 -20.62 20.92 -36.54
CA GLN A 152 -20.42 20.20 -37.82
C GLN A 152 -21.20 18.88 -37.93
N LYS A 153 -22.30 18.69 -37.18
CA LYS A 153 -23.15 17.49 -37.24
C LYS A 153 -23.96 17.34 -38.54
N ASN A 154 -23.80 18.23 -39.54
CA ASN A 154 -24.60 18.24 -40.75
C ASN A 154 -23.85 18.57 -42.05
N THR A 155 -22.66 18.02 -42.26
CA THR A 155 -22.13 17.88 -43.63
C THR A 155 -22.35 16.46 -44.11
N ARG A 156 -23.49 16.28 -44.79
CA ARG A 156 -23.75 15.11 -45.66
C ARG A 156 -22.51 14.84 -46.52
N PHE A 157 -22.01 13.62 -46.47
CA PHE A 157 -21.35 12.99 -47.60
C PHE A 157 -22.37 12.07 -48.28
#